data_AF-A0A0S3RJR8-F1
#
_entry.id   AF-A0A0S3RJR8-F1
#
_cell.length_a   1.000
_cell.length_b   1.000
_cell.length_c   1.000
_cell.angle_alpha   90.00
_cell.angle_beta   90.00
_cell.angle_gamma   90.00
#
_symmetry.space_group_name_H-M   'P 1'
#
loop_
_entity.id
_entity.type
_entity.pdbx_description
1 polymer ?
#
loop_
_entity_poly.entity_id
_entity_poly.type
_entity_poly.pdbx_seq_one_letter_code
_entity_poly.pdbx_strand_id
1 'polypeptide(L)'
;MKIVFVSFFIFLAVSVFTTDGLTCEEEKTLVKPCLDYLTKKTDSPSTSCCDGLKQIISSTPTKEEKIDACKCLEESGSDVPNLDKDRANNLRKDCKINVYNFMSDDLDCQKLD
;
A
#
# COMPACT_ATOMS: atom_id res chain seq x y z
N MET A 1 13.87 -9.64 45.46
CA MET A 1 12.61 -9.75 44.68
C MET A 1 12.80 -8.83 43.49
N LYS A 2 13.04 -9.39 42.28
CA LYS A 2 12.02 -9.53 41.22
C LYS A 2 11.33 -8.17 41.02
N ILE A 3 11.58 -7.46 39.92
CA ILE A 3 11.12 -7.91 38.63
C ILE A 3 12.16 -7.65 37.52
N VAL A 4 12.55 -8.75 36.89
CA VAL A 4 13.14 -8.80 35.56
C VAL A 4 12.03 -8.42 34.58
N PHE A 5 12.11 -7.24 33.98
CA PHE A 5 11.54 -7.01 32.64
C PHE A 5 12.70 -6.54 31.78
N VAL A 6 13.57 -7.50 31.48
CA VAL A 6 14.40 -7.47 30.28
C VAL A 6 13.40 -7.23 29.15
N SER A 7 13.33 -5.97 28.72
CA SER A 7 12.48 -5.55 27.63
C SER A 7 12.86 -6.42 26.45
N PHE A 8 11.92 -7.29 26.09
CA PHE A 8 12.00 -8.25 25.02
C PHE A 8 11.95 -7.45 23.71
N PHE A 9 13.04 -6.75 23.40
CA PHE A 9 13.33 -6.18 22.08
C PHE A 9 13.63 -7.35 21.15
N ILE A 10 12.61 -8.11 20.80
CA ILE A 10 12.64 -9.18 19.81
C ILE A 10 11.80 -8.70 18.63
N PHE A 11 12.53 -8.32 17.59
CA PHE A 11 12.19 -8.37 16.17
C PHE A 11 10.99 -7.54 15.70
N LEU A 12 11.32 -6.39 15.11
CA LEU A 12 10.97 -6.18 13.71
C LEU A 12 12.26 -5.81 13.00
N ALA A 13 12.81 -6.76 12.24
CA ALA A 13 13.71 -6.43 11.16
C ALA A 13 12.87 -5.63 10.15
N VAL A 14 12.74 -4.33 10.39
CA VAL A 14 12.28 -3.43 9.34
C VAL A 14 13.40 -3.45 8.32
N SER A 15 13.15 -4.11 7.20
CA SER A 15 13.90 -3.94 5.97
C SER A 15 13.71 -2.48 5.57
N VAL A 16 14.48 -1.58 6.18
CA VAL A 16 14.46 -0.17 5.81
C VAL A 16 15.18 -0.08 4.47
N PHE A 17 14.43 -0.24 3.39
CA PHE A 17 14.87 0.23 2.08
C PHE A 17 14.82 1.77 2.14
N THR A 18 15.87 2.38 2.66
CA THR A 18 16.06 3.83 2.54
C THR A 18 16.55 4.14 1.13
N THR A 19 15.64 4.48 0.25
CA THR A 19 15.91 5.15 -1.03
C THR A 19 14.83 6.20 -1.23
N ASP A 20 15.05 7.45 -0.82
CA ASP A 20 14.29 8.70 -1.12
C ASP A 20 12.73 8.68 -1.23
N GLY A 21 12.06 7.60 -0.84
CA GLY A 21 10.63 7.33 -1.02
C GLY A 21 9.92 6.98 0.29
N LEU A 22 8.59 6.83 0.22
CA LEU A 22 7.76 6.48 1.38
C LEU A 22 8.17 5.12 1.95
N THR A 23 8.10 5.00 3.27
CA THR A 23 8.22 3.71 3.95
C THR A 23 6.93 2.90 3.81
N CYS A 24 7.06 1.57 3.89
CA CYS A 24 5.91 0.68 3.83
C CYS A 24 4.83 1.01 4.90
N GLU A 25 5.22 1.45 6.10
CA GLU A 25 4.27 1.87 7.14
C GLU A 25 3.54 3.18 6.79
N GLU A 26 4.20 4.11 6.10
CA GLU A 26 3.57 5.32 5.59
C GLU A 26 2.58 5.00 4.47
N GLU A 27 2.93 4.11 3.55
CA GLU A 27 2.03 3.66 2.48
C GLU A 27 0.78 2.97 3.03
N LYS A 28 0.93 2.05 3.98
CA LYS A 28 -0.19 1.43 4.70
C LYS A 28 -1.10 2.47 5.33
N THR A 29 -0.51 3.50 5.95
CA THR A 29 -1.27 4.58 6.58
C THR A 29 -2.09 5.36 5.54
N LEU A 30 -1.51 5.64 4.37
CA LEU A 30 -2.17 6.36 3.29
C LEU A 30 -3.33 5.56 2.67
N VAL A 31 -3.21 4.24 2.52
CA VAL A 31 -4.29 3.40 1.95
C VAL A 31 -5.27 2.84 2.97
N LYS A 32 -5.05 3.02 4.28
CA LYS A 32 -5.97 2.58 5.34
C LYS A 32 -7.44 3.01 5.09
N PRO A 33 -7.74 4.23 4.60
CA PRO A 33 -9.11 4.63 4.29
C PRO A 33 -9.77 3.83 3.15
N CYS A 34 -9.00 3.07 2.38
CA CYS A 34 -9.50 2.22 1.29
C CYS A 34 -10.13 0.92 1.79
N LEU A 35 -9.88 0.51 3.04
CA LEU A 35 -10.30 -0.80 3.55
C LEU A 35 -11.81 -1.04 3.42
N ASP A 36 -12.65 -0.04 3.67
CA ASP A 36 -14.11 -0.21 3.56
C ASP A 36 -14.55 -0.46 2.10
N TYR A 37 -13.87 0.14 1.13
CA TYR A 37 -14.08 -0.16 -0.29
C TYR A 37 -13.54 -1.54 -0.64
N LEU A 38 -12.30 -1.83 -0.26
CA LEU A 38 -11.62 -3.10 -0.55
C LEU A 38 -12.31 -4.31 0.07
N THR A 39 -13.09 -4.12 1.15
CA THR A 39 -13.84 -5.19 1.84
C THR A 39 -15.35 -5.16 1.55
N LYS A 40 -15.77 -4.48 0.48
CA LYS A 40 -17.19 -4.42 0.05
C LYS A 40 -18.18 -3.78 1.03
N LYS A 41 -17.71 -2.95 1.96
CA LYS A 41 -18.59 -2.17 2.85
C LYS A 41 -19.13 -0.90 2.19
N THR A 42 -18.39 -0.35 1.22
CA THR A 42 -18.83 0.80 0.41
C THR A 42 -18.76 0.46 -1.07
N ASP A 43 -19.60 1.05 -1.91
CA ASP A 43 -19.59 0.80 -3.36
C ASP A 43 -18.53 1.60 -4.13
N SER A 44 -17.91 2.57 -3.48
CA SER A 44 -16.88 3.42 -4.09
C SER A 44 -15.80 3.77 -3.07
N PRO A 45 -14.55 4.04 -3.53
CA PRO A 45 -13.49 4.51 -2.67
C PRO A 45 -13.82 5.90 -2.12
N SER A 46 -13.41 6.15 -0.89
CA SER A 46 -13.51 7.47 -0.28
C SER A 46 -12.53 8.45 -0.91
N THR A 47 -12.78 9.75 -0.79
CA THR A 47 -11.83 10.78 -1.25
C THR A 47 -10.46 10.60 -0.59
N SER A 48 -10.42 10.33 0.72
CA SER A 48 -9.17 10.11 1.44
C SER A 48 -8.41 8.87 0.98
N CYS A 49 -9.12 7.80 0.61
CA CYS A 49 -8.49 6.63 -0.02
C CYS A 49 -7.80 7.01 -1.33
N CYS A 50 -8.50 7.74 -2.21
CA CYS A 50 -7.94 8.13 -3.50
C CYS A 50 -6.81 9.14 -3.39
N ASP A 51 -6.88 10.07 -2.43
CA ASP A 51 -5.81 11.03 -2.16
C ASP A 51 -4.55 10.32 -1.64
N GLY A 52 -4.72 9.36 -0.73
CA GLY A 52 -3.62 8.53 -0.23
C GLY A 52 -2.96 7.72 -1.35
N LEU A 53 -3.77 7.06 -2.19
CA LEU A 53 -3.25 6.32 -3.35
C LEU A 53 -2.50 7.24 -4.33
N LYS A 54 -3.03 8.45 -4.58
CA LYS A 54 -2.36 9.44 -5.43
C LYS A 54 -1.04 9.89 -4.85
N GLN A 55 -0.95 10.07 -3.53
CA GLN A 55 0.28 10.44 -2.85
C GLN A 55 1.36 9.36 -3.03
N ILE A 56 1.02 8.08 -2.80
CA ILE A 56 1.95 6.96 -3.03
C ILE A 56 2.49 6.97 -4.46
N ILE A 57 1.59 7.09 -5.46
CA ILE A 57 1.98 7.14 -6.87
C ILE A 57 2.91 8.32 -7.17
N SER A 58 2.68 9.49 -6.56
CA SER A 58 3.54 10.66 -6.75
C SER A 58 4.89 10.56 -6.05
N SER A 59 4.97 9.78 -4.98
CA SER A 59 6.16 9.55 -4.16
C SER A 59 6.98 8.34 -4.60
N THR A 60 6.57 7.66 -5.68
CA THR A 60 7.26 6.50 -6.26
C THR A 60 7.58 6.76 -7.75
N PRO A 61 8.40 7.78 -8.07
CA PRO A 61 8.64 8.18 -9.46
C PRO A 61 9.37 7.12 -10.29
N THR A 62 10.24 6.31 -9.69
CA THR A 62 11.06 5.30 -10.38
C THR A 62 10.38 3.93 -10.42
N LYS A 63 10.85 3.05 -11.33
CA LYS A 63 10.34 1.67 -11.41
C LYS A 63 10.61 0.87 -10.13
N GLU A 64 11.77 1.06 -9.52
CA GLU A 64 12.17 0.36 -8.29
C GLU A 64 11.25 0.73 -7.12
N GLU A 65 11.03 2.03 -6.88
CA GLU A 65 10.13 2.50 -5.82
C GLU A 65 8.69 2.01 -6.01
N LYS A 66 8.22 1.91 -7.25
CA LYS A 66 6.87 1.36 -7.55
C LYS A 66 6.79 -0.12 -7.20
N ILE A 67 7.82 -0.89 -7.51
CA ILE A 67 7.87 -2.31 -7.21
C ILE A 67 7.87 -2.52 -5.70
N ASP A 68 8.65 -1.73 -4.96
CA ASP A 68 8.74 -1.82 -3.51
C ASP A 68 7.42 -1.43 -2.83
N ALA A 69 6.79 -0.33 -3.28
CA ALA A 69 5.47 0.07 -2.82
C ALA A 69 4.42 -1.01 -3.09
N CYS A 70 4.44 -1.59 -4.29
CA CYS A 70 3.51 -2.63 -4.67
C CYS A 70 3.64 -3.88 -3.79
N LYS A 71 4.87 -4.36 -3.55
CA LYS A 71 5.13 -5.48 -2.64
C LYS A 71 4.67 -5.19 -1.22
N CYS A 72 4.95 -3.99 -0.70
CA CYS A 72 4.49 -3.58 0.62
C CYS A 72 2.96 -3.66 0.73
N LEU A 73 2.24 -3.10 -0.25
CA LEU A 73 0.79 -3.05 -0.25
C LEU A 73 0.17 -4.44 -0.45
N GLU A 74 0.79 -5.31 -1.25
CA GLU A 74 0.37 -6.70 -1.44
C GLU A 74 0.50 -7.53 -0.15
N GLU A 75 1.64 -7.44 0.52
CA GLU A 75 1.86 -8.09 1.82
C GLU A 75 0.84 -7.59 2.84
N SER A 76 0.63 -6.27 2.90
CA SER A 76 -0.35 -5.65 3.80
C SER A 76 -1.77 -6.10 3.50
N GLY A 77 -2.14 -6.20 2.23
CA GLY A 77 -3.46 -6.64 1.79
C GLY A 77 -3.72 -8.11 2.11
N SER A 78 -2.67 -8.93 2.16
CA SER A 78 -2.76 -10.36 2.51
C SER A 78 -3.21 -10.59 3.95
N ASP A 79 -2.93 -9.63 4.84
CA ASP A 79 -3.37 -9.66 6.25
C ASP A 79 -4.82 -9.15 6.44
N VAL A 80 -5.46 -8.62 5.39
CA VAL A 80 -6.81 -8.06 5.47
C VAL A 80 -7.87 -9.14 5.20
N PRO A 81 -8.70 -9.51 6.19
CA PRO A 81 -9.76 -10.49 5.97
C PRO A 81 -10.83 -9.94 5.02
N ASN A 82 -11.31 -10.81 4.13
CA ASN A 82 -12.34 -10.49 3.13
C ASN A 82 -11.96 -9.39 2.14
N LEU A 83 -10.66 -9.16 1.92
CA LEU A 83 -10.19 -8.25 0.88
C LEU A 83 -10.60 -8.79 -0.50
N ASP A 84 -11.28 -7.95 -1.27
CA ASP A 84 -11.68 -8.25 -2.64
C ASP A 84 -10.56 -7.86 -3.62
N LYS A 85 -9.98 -8.87 -4.26
CA LYS A 85 -8.85 -8.71 -5.19
C LYS A 85 -9.24 -7.89 -6.42
N ASP A 86 -10.46 -8.04 -6.92
CA ASP A 86 -10.91 -7.30 -8.10
C ASP A 86 -11.02 -5.80 -7.80
N ARG A 87 -11.51 -5.42 -6.61
CA ARG A 87 -11.54 -4.03 -6.15
C ARG A 87 -10.15 -3.48 -5.87
N ALA A 88 -9.23 -4.29 -5.34
CA ALA A 88 -7.83 -3.88 -5.18
C ALA A 88 -7.21 -3.56 -6.54
N ASN A 89 -7.37 -4.45 -7.52
CA ASN A 89 -6.83 -4.28 -8.87
C ASN A 89 -7.44 -3.08 -9.62
N ASN A 90 -8.73 -2.80 -9.40
CA ASN A 90 -9.43 -1.68 -10.05
C ASN A 90 -9.34 -0.36 -9.28
N LEU A 91 -8.82 -0.35 -8.05
CA LEU A 91 -8.84 0.81 -7.15
C LEU A 91 -8.35 2.10 -7.81
N ARG A 92 -7.24 2.01 -8.56
CA ARG A 92 -6.67 3.17 -9.27
C ARG A 92 -7.63 3.71 -10.34
N LYS A 93 -8.30 2.83 -11.09
CA LYS A 93 -9.32 3.20 -12.10
C LYS A 93 -10.55 3.81 -11.43
N ASP A 94 -10.98 3.24 -10.31
CA ASP A 94 -12.14 3.73 -9.55
C ASP A 94 -11.88 5.09 -8.90
N CYS A 95 -10.63 5.34 -8.49
CA CYS A 95 -10.15 6.65 -8.05
C CYS A 95 -9.90 7.63 -9.20
N LYS A 96 -10.12 7.22 -10.46
CA LYS A 96 -9.96 8.05 -11.67
C LYS A 96 -8.56 8.66 -11.78
N ILE A 97 -7.56 7.98 -11.25
CA ILE A 97 -6.17 8.43 -11.31
C ILE A 97 -5.64 8.11 -12.71
N ASN A 98 -5.79 9.08 -13.62
CA ASN A 98 -5.19 9.04 -14.95
C ASN A 98 -3.73 9.45 -14.84
N VAL A 99 -2.82 8.51 -15.04
CA VAL A 99 -1.39 8.82 -15.10
C VAL A 99 -0.97 8.72 -16.57
N TYR A 100 -0.80 9.88 -17.22
CA TYR A 100 -0.29 9.95 -18.60
C TYR A 100 1.14 9.38 -18.76
N ASN A 101 1.81 9.01 -17.66
CA ASN A 101 3.23 8.66 -17.63
C ASN A 101 3.58 7.44 -16.72
N PHE A 102 2.59 6.65 -16.28
CA PHE A 102 2.87 5.37 -15.61
C PHE A 102 2.52 4.24 -16.55
N MET A 103 3.52 3.41 -16.84
CA MET A 103 3.35 2.18 -17.59
C MET A 103 2.33 1.28 -16.88
N SER A 104 1.31 0.94 -17.65
CA SER A 104 0.34 -0.14 -17.47
C SER A 104 -0.66 0.01 -16.33
N ASP A 105 -1.86 -0.47 -16.62
CA ASP A 105 -3.09 -0.14 -15.93
C ASP A 105 -3.36 -0.92 -14.64
N ASP A 106 -2.33 -1.57 -14.10
CA ASP A 106 -2.46 -2.64 -13.12
C ASP A 106 -1.62 -2.37 -11.86
N LEU A 107 -2.25 -2.52 -10.70
CA LEU A 107 -1.58 -2.77 -9.41
C LEU A 107 -1.08 -4.23 -9.32
N ASP A 108 -0.90 -4.88 -10.46
CA ASP A 108 -0.34 -6.22 -10.56
C ASP A 108 1.19 -6.07 -10.57
N CYS A 109 1.79 -6.22 -9.40
CA CYS A 109 3.23 -6.02 -9.18
C CYS A 109 4.11 -6.84 -10.13
N GLN A 110 3.55 -7.90 -10.73
CA GLN A 110 4.21 -8.79 -11.67
C GLN A 110 4.25 -8.29 -13.13
N LYS A 111 3.52 -7.23 -13.48
CA LYS A 111 3.56 -6.62 -14.83
C LYS A 111 4.45 -5.39 -14.93
N LEU A 112 5.15 -5.05 -13.86
CA LEU A 112 6.12 -3.95 -13.83
C LEU A 112 7.52 -4.34 -14.34
N ASP A 113 7.68 -5.54 -14.91
CA ASP A 113 8.91 -5.98 -15.59
C ASP A 113 9.15 -5.33 -16.96
#